data_AF-A0A7T4QUW2-F1
#
_entry.id   AF-A0A7T4QUW2-F1
#
_cell.length_a   1.000
_cell.length_b   1.000
_cell.length_c   1.000
_cell.angle_alpha   90.00
_cell.angle_beta   90.00
_cell.angle_gamma   90.00
#
_symmetry.space_group_name_H-M   'P 1'
#
loop_
_entity.id
_entity.type
_entity.pdbx_description
1 polymer ?
#
loop_
_entity_poly.entity_id
_entity_poly.type
_entity_poly.pdbx_seq_one_letter_code
_entity_poly.pdbx_strand_id
1 'polypeptide(L)'
;MWYKIRTGDNSTYRGWNYSVTADSNNDLRIIITSPYSMDRPSASSGNYEQEIELFYRFMEINATNTYSFKEKVRVFGIFTTFAPNIEKGHNAARKYIDQRLGDFNLEKFYKTIM
;
A
#
# COMPACT_ATOMS: atom_id res chain seq x y z
N MET A 1 12.45 21.90 19.15
CA MET A 1 13.04 20.82 18.32
C MET A 1 11.91 19.83 18.03
N TRP A 2 11.24 19.97 16.90
CA TRP A 2 10.03 19.18 16.59
C TRP A 2 10.43 17.94 15.80
N TYR A 3 10.53 16.80 16.46
CA TYR A 3 10.74 15.53 15.78
C TYR A 3 9.44 15.17 15.03
N LYS A 4 9.42 15.34 13.71
CA LYS A 4 8.47 14.62 12.86
C LYS A 4 8.93 13.17 12.80
N ILE A 5 8.50 12.34 13.75
CA ILE A 5 8.68 10.90 13.62
C ILE A 5 7.81 10.47 12.44
N ARG A 6 8.44 10.20 11.29
CA ARG A 6 7.81 9.44 10.20
C ARG A 6 7.73 7.99 10.68
N THR A 7 6.69 7.64 11.43
CA THR A 7 6.37 6.26 11.83
C THR A 7 5.65 5.54 10.68
N GLY A 8 6.33 5.45 9.53
CA GLY A 8 5.88 4.65 8.41
C GLY A 8 6.66 3.34 8.36
N ASP A 9 5.97 2.20 8.37
CA ASP A 9 6.57 0.89 8.13
C ASP A 9 5.96 0.22 6.90
N ASN A 10 6.81 -0.38 6.07
CA ASN A 10 6.43 -1.09 4.85
C ASN A 10 6.63 -2.58 5.06
N SER A 11 5.65 -3.40 4.68
CA SER A 11 5.72 -4.84 4.85
C SER A 11 5.01 -5.57 3.71
N THR A 12 5.17 -6.88 3.67
CA THR A 12 4.55 -7.75 2.66
C THR A 12 3.78 -8.87 3.34
N TYR A 13 2.63 -9.24 2.77
CA TYR A 13 1.83 -10.36 3.27
C TYR A 13 0.99 -10.96 2.14
N ARG A 14 1.07 -12.30 1.98
CA ARG A 14 0.37 -13.06 0.93
C ARG A 14 0.54 -12.48 -0.49
N GLY A 15 1.74 -11.98 -0.78
CA GLY A 15 2.10 -11.39 -2.07
C GLY A 15 1.66 -9.93 -2.26
N TRP A 16 0.97 -9.32 -1.30
CA TRP A 16 0.64 -7.88 -1.32
C TRP A 16 1.71 -7.06 -0.61
N ASN A 17 1.99 -5.87 -1.11
CA ASN A 17 2.75 -4.84 -0.39
C ASN A 17 1.78 -4.00 0.42
N TYR A 18 2.19 -3.56 1.61
CA TYR A 18 1.40 -2.59 2.37
C TYR A 18 2.27 -1.69 3.24
N SER A 19 1.75 -0.51 3.56
CA SER A 19 2.37 0.48 4.43
C SER A 19 1.40 0.89 5.52
N VAL A 20 1.94 1.14 6.71
CA VAL A 20 1.21 1.65 7.87
C VAL A 20 1.86 2.95 8.28
N THR A 21 1.09 4.03 8.33
CA THR A 21 1.55 5.36 8.72
C THR A 21 0.62 5.94 9.78
N ALA A 22 1.16 6.60 10.80
CA ALA A 22 0.33 7.36 11.74
C ALA A 22 0.09 8.79 11.23
N ASP A 23 -1.14 9.29 11.36
CA ASP A 23 -1.44 10.71 11.16
C ASP A 23 -1.34 11.51 12.46
N SER A 24 -1.52 12.83 12.39
CA SER A 24 -1.40 13.74 13.54
C SER A 24 -2.40 13.47 14.66
N ASN A 25 -3.46 12.70 14.40
CA ASN A 25 -4.45 12.32 15.38
C ASN A 25 -4.16 10.93 15.99
N ASN A 26 -2.98 10.37 15.72
CA ASN A 26 -2.61 8.98 16.01
C ASN A 26 -3.53 7.94 15.34
N ASP A 27 -4.32 8.32 14.32
CA ASP A 27 -5.01 7.34 13.50
C ASP A 27 -4.00 6.66 12.56
N LEU A 28 -4.17 5.36 12.35
CA LEU A 28 -3.31 4.60 11.44
C LEU A 28 -3.91 4.61 10.05
N ARG A 29 -3.18 5.12 9.07
CA ARG A 29 -3.47 4.97 7.65
C ARG A 29 -2.74 3.74 7.12
N ILE A 30 -3.52 2.82 6.56
CA ILE A 30 -3.02 1.62 5.91
C ILE A 30 -3.22 1.78 4.40
N ILE A 31 -2.18 1.52 3.62
CA ILE A 31 -2.24 1.46 2.16
C ILE A 31 -1.71 0.09 1.72
N ILE A 32 -2.48 -0.65 0.95
CA ILE A 32 -2.13 -1.96 0.37
C ILE A 32 -2.05 -1.79 -1.14
N THR A 33 -0.98 -2.28 -1.76
CA THR A 33 -0.74 -2.16 -3.21
C THR A 33 -0.31 -3.49 -3.79
N SER A 34 -0.40 -3.62 -5.12
CA SER A 34 0.27 -4.72 -5.82
C SER A 34 1.78 -4.69 -5.54
N PRO A 35 2.47 -5.85 -5.63
CA PRO A 35 3.91 -5.91 -5.40
C PRO A 35 4.74 -5.39 -6.58
N TYR A 36 4.09 -5.07 -7.70
CA TYR A 36 4.77 -4.68 -8.94
C TYR A 36 4.89 -3.17 -9.07
N SER A 37 6.01 -2.77 -9.65
CA SER A 37 6.26 -1.45 -10.19
C SER A 37 6.70 -1.61 -11.64
N MET A 38 6.19 -0.76 -12.51
CA MET A 38 6.67 -0.61 -13.87
C MET A 38 7.35 0.74 -13.97
N ASP A 39 8.55 0.78 -14.54
CA ASP A 39 9.23 2.03 -14.81
C ASP A 39 8.65 2.67 -16.07
N ARG A 40 8.64 4.00 -16.09
CA ARG A 40 8.26 4.73 -17.29
C ARG A 40 9.31 4.47 -18.38
N PRO A 41 8.91 4.12 -19.60
CA PRO A 41 9.86 3.86 -20.69
C PRO A 41 10.64 5.12 -21.08
N SER A 42 11.85 4.92 -21.59
CA SER A 42 12.68 6.00 -22.13
C SER A 42 12.09 6.55 -23.42
N ALA A 43 12.07 7.87 -23.57
CA ALA A 43 11.66 8.54 -24.82
C ALA A 43 12.54 8.19 -26.03
N SER A 44 13.75 7.65 -25.80
CA SER A 44 14.64 7.16 -26.86
C SER A 44 14.38 5.70 -27.27
N SER A 45 13.39 5.03 -26.67
CA SER A 45 13.03 3.65 -27.02
C SER A 45 12.46 3.59 -28.44
N GLY A 46 12.93 2.62 -29.24
CA GLY A 46 12.38 2.35 -30.57
C GLY A 46 10.91 1.93 -30.56
N ASN A 47 10.39 1.51 -29.39
CA ASN A 47 9.00 1.09 -29.18
C ASN A 47 8.28 1.99 -28.16
N TYR A 48 8.72 3.24 -27.98
CA TYR A 48 8.21 4.14 -26.94
C TYR A 48 6.68 4.20 -26.86
N GLU A 49 5.99 4.35 -28.01
CA GLU A 49 4.53 4.45 -28.07
C GLU A 49 3.82 3.20 -27.50
N GLN A 50 4.37 2.02 -27.75
CA GLN A 50 3.79 0.76 -27.23
C GLN A 50 4.11 0.60 -25.75
N GLU A 51 5.34 0.90 -25.35
CA GLU A 51 5.77 0.78 -23.95
C GLU A 51 5.06 1.80 -23.05
N ILE A 52 4.78 3.02 -23.55
CA ILE A 52 4.12 4.06 -22.76
C ILE A 52 2.62 3.78 -22.61
N GLU A 53 1.98 3.19 -23.63
CA GLU A 53 0.60 2.72 -23.52
C GLU A 53 0.48 1.61 -22.46
N LEU A 54 1.38 0.62 -22.49
CA LEU A 54 1.44 -0.44 -21.49
C LEU A 54 1.68 0.12 -20.09
N PHE A 55 2.59 1.09 -19.95
CA PHE A 55 2.83 1.77 -18.68
C PHE A 55 1.57 2.46 -18.13
N TYR A 56 0.80 3.16 -18.96
CA TYR A 56 -0.44 3.80 -18.51
C TYR A 56 -1.51 2.79 -18.12
N ARG A 57 -1.71 1.71 -18.90
CA ARG A 57 -2.62 0.62 -18.51
C ARG A 57 -2.21 -0.02 -17.18
N PHE A 58 -0.91 -0.28 -17.00
CA PHE A 58 -0.37 -0.76 -15.73
C PHE A 58 -0.72 0.19 -14.57
N MET A 59 -0.52 1.50 -14.75
CA MET A 59 -0.81 2.50 -13.71
C MET A 59 -2.28 2.53 -13.33
N GLU A 60 -3.20 2.46 -14.30
CA GLU A 60 -4.65 2.40 -14.04
C GLU A 60 -5.05 1.14 -13.27
N ILE A 61 -4.53 -0.02 -13.68
CA ILE A 61 -4.80 -1.30 -13.01
C ILE A 61 -4.20 -1.31 -11.61
N ASN A 62 -2.98 -0.80 -11.43
CA ASN A 62 -2.33 -0.73 -10.13
C ASN A 62 -3.07 0.23 -9.18
N ALA A 63 -3.57 1.35 -9.68
CA ALA A 63 -4.42 2.27 -8.92
C ALA A 63 -5.73 1.59 -8.48
N THR A 64 -6.34 0.79 -9.37
CA THR A 64 -7.55 0.01 -9.06
C THR A 64 -7.29 -1.08 -8.02
N ASN A 65 -6.08 -1.65 -8.00
CA ASN A 65 -5.63 -2.64 -7.02
C ASN A 65 -4.93 -2.01 -5.80
N THR A 66 -5.10 -0.71 -5.59
CA THR A 66 -4.60 -0.01 -4.39
C THR A 66 -5.74 0.23 -3.42
N TYR A 67 -5.59 -0.27 -2.19
CA TYR A 67 -6.60 -0.17 -1.14
C TYR A 67 -6.08 0.72 -0.02
N SER A 68 -6.89 1.68 0.43
CA SER A 68 -6.52 2.62 1.47
C SER A 68 -7.63 2.75 2.50
N PHE A 69 -7.29 2.64 3.78
CA PHE A 69 -8.24 2.79 4.87
C PHE A 69 -7.57 3.28 6.16
N LYS A 70 -8.40 3.68 7.13
CA LYS A 70 -7.96 4.15 8.44
C LYS A 70 -8.39 3.20 9.54
N GLU A 71 -7.48 2.91 10.47
CA GLU A 71 -7.75 2.20 11.72
C GLU A 71 -7.61 3.17 12.89
N LYS A 72 -8.70 3.35 13.65
CA LYS A 72 -8.71 4.27 14.80
C LYS A 72 -7.99 3.65 15.98
N VAL A 73 -7.09 4.41 16.61
CA VAL A 73 -6.46 4.01 17.87
C VAL A 73 -7.25 4.66 19.01
N ARG A 74 -8.36 4.04 19.45
CA ARG A 74 -9.06 4.50 20.66
C ARG A 74 -8.19 4.22 21.87
N VAL A 75 -7.71 5.28 22.52
CA VAL A 75 -7.07 5.21 23.84
C VAL A 75 -8.18 5.34 24.89
N PHE A 76 -8.54 4.23 25.54
CA PHE A 76 -9.34 4.26 26.76
C PHE A 76 -8.40 4.20 27.97
N GLY A 77 -8.31 5.28 28.74
CA GLY A 77 -7.78 5.28 30.11
C GLY A 77 -6.26 5.41 30.28
N ILE A 78 -5.85 6.58 30.78
CA ILE A 78 -4.75 6.88 31.72
C ILE A 78 -3.28 6.55 31.32
N PHE A 79 -2.98 5.77 30.28
CA PHE A 79 -1.58 5.60 29.83
C PHE A 79 -1.41 6.11 28.40
N THR A 80 -0.98 7.37 28.26
CA THR A 80 -0.63 7.96 26.97
C THR A 80 0.72 7.41 26.52
N THR A 81 0.74 6.25 25.87
CA THR A 81 1.86 5.92 24.98
C THR A 81 1.83 6.89 23.81
N PHE A 82 2.74 7.85 23.80
CA PHE A 82 2.97 8.83 22.72
C PHE A 82 3.43 8.18 21.40
N ALA A 83 3.60 6.87 21.36
CA ALA A 83 3.98 6.12 20.16
C ALA A 83 2.74 5.50 19.51
N PRO A 84 2.49 5.73 18.21
CA PRO A 84 1.41 5.06 17.49
C PRO A 84 1.62 3.54 17.52
N ASN A 85 0.57 2.78 17.81
CA ASN A 85 0.62 1.31 17.82
C ASN A 85 0.65 0.77 16.38
N ILE A 86 1.81 0.85 15.75
CA ILE A 86 2.04 0.44 14.35
C ILE A 86 1.69 -1.05 14.15
N GLU A 87 1.95 -1.91 15.14
CA GLU A 87 1.58 -3.33 15.11
C GLU A 87 0.07 -3.54 14.91
N LYS A 88 -0.77 -2.73 15.57
CA LYS A 88 -2.22 -2.73 15.32
C LYS A 88 -2.54 -2.48 13.85
N GLY A 89 -1.81 -1.58 13.20
CA GLY A 89 -1.96 -1.29 11.77
C GLY A 89 -1.53 -2.47 10.90
N HIS A 90 -0.43 -3.17 11.22
CA HIS A 90 -0.05 -4.39 10.50
C HIS A 90 -1.10 -5.49 10.64
N ASN A 91 -1.65 -5.68 11.84
CA ASN A 91 -2.71 -6.66 12.07
C ASN A 91 -4.00 -6.30 11.29
N ALA A 92 -4.35 -5.01 11.23
CA ALA A 92 -5.47 -4.53 10.44
C ALA A 92 -5.25 -4.77 8.93
N ALA A 93 -4.04 -4.51 8.42
CA ALA A 93 -3.67 -4.77 7.03
C ALA A 93 -3.80 -6.27 6.68
N ARG A 94 -3.21 -7.15 7.50
CA ARG A 94 -3.28 -8.62 7.30
C ARG A 94 -4.71 -9.12 7.35
N LYS A 95 -5.51 -8.66 8.32
CA LYS A 95 -6.93 -9.01 8.41
C LYS A 95 -7.71 -8.56 7.18
N TYR A 96 -7.45 -7.36 6.65
CA TYR A 96 -8.08 -6.90 5.41
C TYR A 96 -7.71 -7.82 4.23
N ILE A 97 -6.42 -8.17 4.10
CA ILE A 97 -5.94 -9.08 3.06
C ILE A 97 -6.65 -10.43 3.19
N ASP A 98 -6.68 -11.04 4.36
CA ASP A 98 -7.30 -12.36 4.56
C ASP A 98 -8.82 -12.36 4.31
N GLN A 99 -9.51 -11.26 4.63
CA GLN A 99 -10.97 -11.19 4.51
C GLN A 99 -11.45 -10.73 3.13
N ARG A 100 -10.64 -9.96 2.39
CA ARG A 100 -11.10 -9.26 1.17
C ARG A 100 -10.29 -9.59 -0.08
N LEU A 101 -8.99 -9.84 0.06
CA LEU A 101 -8.08 -9.94 -1.08
C LEU A 101 -7.58 -11.37 -1.33
N GLY A 102 -7.30 -12.12 -0.27
CA GLY A 102 -6.62 -13.42 -0.35
C GLY A 102 -5.19 -13.29 -0.86
N ASP A 103 -4.66 -14.40 -1.38
CA ASP A 103 -3.35 -14.42 -2.04
C ASP A 103 -3.35 -13.55 -3.29
N PHE A 104 -2.30 -12.76 -3.48
CA PHE A 104 -2.13 -12.00 -4.70
C PHE A 104 -2.01 -12.94 -5.91
N ASN A 105 -2.95 -12.83 -6.86
CA ASN A 105 -2.96 -13.64 -8.06
C ASN A 105 -2.21 -12.93 -9.20
N LEU A 106 -0.94 -13.29 -9.36
CA LEU A 106 -0.07 -12.75 -10.41
C LEU A 106 -0.63 -12.98 -11.82
N GLU A 107 -1.11 -14.18 -12.10
CA GLU A 107 -1.59 -14.53 -13.43
C GLU A 107 -2.79 -13.67 -13.84
N LYS A 108 -3.73 -13.46 -12.91
CA LYS A 108 -4.89 -12.60 -13.12
C LYS A 108 -4.46 -11.14 -13.33
N PHE A 109 -3.52 -10.66 -12.52
CA PHE A 109 -3.01 -9.30 -12.65
C PHE A 109 -2.35 -9.08 -14.01
N TYR A 110 -1.49 -10.00 -14.44
CA TYR A 110 -0.79 -9.93 -15.72
C TYR A 110 -1.75 -10.00 -16.93
N LYS A 111 -2.74 -10.91 -16.89
CA LYS A 111 -3.81 -11.00 -17.91
C LYS A 111 -4.71 -9.77 -17.99
N THR A 112 -4.70 -8.90 -16.98
CA THR A 112 -5.46 -7.65 -17.02
C THR A 112 -4.68 -6.55 -17.76
N ILE A 113 -3.34 -6.64 -17.74
CA ILE A 113 -2.44 -5.65 -18.37
C ILE A 113 -2.23 -5.95 -19.85
N MET A 114 -2.07 -7.22 -20.21
CA MET A 114 -1.89 -7.69 -21.60
C MET A 114 -3.22 -7.93 -22.29
#